data_AF-A0A125DMF5-F1
#
_entry.id   AF-A0A125DMF5-F1
#
_cell.length_a   1.000
_cell.length_b   1.000
_cell.length_c   1.000
_cell.angle_alpha   90.00
_cell.angle_beta   90.00
_cell.angle_gamma   90.00
#
_symmetry.space_group_name_H-M   'P 1'
#
loop_
_entity.id
_entity.type
_entity.pdbx_description
1 polymer ?
#
loop_
_entity_poly.entity_id
_entity_poly.type
_entity_poly.pdbx_seq_one_letter_code
_entity_poly.pdbx_strand_id
1 'polypeptide(L)'
;MPFTLFVPPLGTRLVLMQPWDFKLYNEQRNATLMAMLGDTRKFSYDPEPINATLPPGTELIIDRYYIKHGMSGFDSVSFRIAGVSAVAKTYAWDTKTSRRQVRFWAKLEDVNTMRVELAKQKEA
;
A
#
# COMPACT_ATOMS: atom_id res chain seq x y z
N MET A 1 -2.64 -20.44 -16.58
CA MET A 1 -3.83 -20.61 -15.71
C MET A 1 -4.81 -19.51 -16.06
N PRO A 2 -6.10 -19.82 -16.28
CA PRO A 2 -7.10 -18.79 -16.51
C PRO A 2 -7.30 -17.96 -15.23
N PHE A 3 -7.39 -16.64 -15.37
CA PHE A 3 -7.79 -15.74 -14.28
C PHE A 3 -8.72 -14.67 -14.84
N THR A 4 -9.65 -14.21 -14.01
CA THR A 4 -10.53 -13.10 -14.33
C THR A 4 -9.80 -11.80 -14.00
N LEU A 5 -9.59 -10.94 -15.01
CA LEU A 5 -9.08 -9.60 -14.77
C LEU A 5 -10.16 -8.78 -14.06
N PHE A 6 -9.83 -8.29 -12.87
CA PHE A 6 -10.68 -7.38 -12.12
C PHE A 6 -9.86 -6.14 -11.75
N VAL A 7 -10.32 -4.97 -12.20
CA VAL A 7 -9.72 -3.67 -11.86
C VAL A 7 -10.75 -2.88 -11.05
N PRO A 8 -10.61 -2.82 -9.72
CA PRO A 8 -11.57 -2.10 -8.90
C PRO A 8 -11.53 -0.58 -9.15
N PRO A 9 -12.67 0.12 -9.04
CA PRO A 9 -12.69 1.59 -9.00
C PRO A 9 -11.85 2.16 -7.85
N LEU A 10 -11.45 3.43 -7.97
CA LEU A 10 -10.83 4.14 -6.85
C LEU A 10 -11.82 4.26 -5.68
N GLY A 11 -11.31 4.14 -4.46
CA GLY A 11 -12.12 4.14 -3.24
C GLY A 11 -12.76 2.78 -2.91
N THR A 12 -12.67 1.79 -3.79
CA THR A 12 -13.11 0.43 -3.47
C THR A 12 -12.35 -0.12 -2.27
N ARG A 13 -13.08 -0.77 -1.37
CA ARG A 13 -12.56 -1.43 -0.18
C ARG A 13 -12.42 -2.92 -0.46
N LEU A 14 -11.24 -3.45 -0.20
CA LEU A 14 -10.85 -4.84 -0.37
C LEU A 14 -10.42 -5.39 0.98
N VAL A 15 -10.72 -6.65 1.28
CA VAL A 15 -10.22 -7.34 2.46
C VAL A 15 -9.23 -8.41 2.02
N LEU A 16 -8.04 -8.43 2.63
CA LEU A 16 -7.06 -9.50 2.41
C LEU A 16 -7.60 -10.84 2.94
N MET A 17 -7.64 -11.87 2.11
CA MET A 17 -8.10 -13.20 2.48
C MET A 17 -6.98 -14.10 3.03
N GLN A 18 -5.73 -13.74 2.75
CA GLN A 18 -4.53 -14.43 3.20
C GLN A 18 -3.43 -13.41 3.51
N PRO A 19 -2.34 -13.77 4.21
CA PRO A 19 -1.18 -12.91 4.33
C PRO A 19 -0.69 -12.48 2.95
N TRP A 20 -0.40 -11.20 2.78
CA TRP A 20 0.11 -10.67 1.53
C TRP A 20 1.52 -10.15 1.72
N ASP A 21 2.47 -10.82 1.07
CA ASP A 21 3.88 -10.44 1.00
C ASP A 21 4.13 -9.54 -0.20
N PHE A 22 4.91 -8.48 0.01
CA PHE A 22 5.26 -7.51 -1.03
C PHE A 22 6.56 -6.78 -0.68
N LYS A 23 7.10 -6.06 -1.66
CA LYS A 23 8.28 -5.21 -1.49
C LYS A 23 7.90 -3.83 -0.95
N LEU A 24 8.32 -3.53 0.27
CA LEU A 24 8.18 -2.21 0.89
C LEU A 24 9.42 -1.35 0.60
N TYR A 25 9.28 -0.49 -0.40
CA TYR A 25 10.29 0.48 -0.77
C TYR A 25 10.43 1.57 0.30
N ASN A 26 11.67 1.92 0.64
CA ASN A 26 12.03 3.00 1.56
C ASN A 26 11.79 4.36 0.90
N GLU A 27 10.52 4.73 0.77
CA GLU A 27 10.07 5.94 0.09
C GLU A 27 9.07 6.71 0.95
N GLN A 28 9.07 8.04 0.88
CA GLN A 28 8.21 8.90 1.70
C GLN A 28 6.71 8.62 1.55
N ARG A 29 6.25 8.20 0.37
CA ARG A 29 4.86 7.80 0.16
C ARG A 29 4.45 6.57 1.01
N ASN A 30 5.41 5.76 1.43
CA ASN A 30 5.23 4.61 2.30
C ASN A 30 5.49 4.92 3.78
N ALA A 31 5.88 6.15 4.13
CA ALA A 31 6.34 6.51 5.48
C ALA A 31 5.36 6.13 6.60
N THR A 32 4.05 6.24 6.35
CA THR A 32 3.05 5.86 7.35
C THR A 32 2.93 4.35 7.55
N LEU A 33 3.13 3.55 6.49
CA LEU A 33 3.16 2.09 6.64
C LEU A 33 4.47 1.65 7.29
N MET A 34 5.60 2.25 6.89
CA MET A 34 6.89 2.04 7.53
C MET A 34 6.80 2.30 9.04
N ALA A 35 6.23 3.44 9.45
CA ALA A 35 6.02 3.76 10.86
C ALA A 35 5.09 2.76 11.58
N MET A 36 4.03 2.28 10.91
CA MET A 36 3.13 1.26 11.46
C MET A 36 3.84 -0.08 11.70
N LEU A 37 4.74 -0.46 10.80
CA LEU A 37 5.53 -1.71 10.88
C LEU A 37 6.79 -1.58 11.74
N GLY A 38 7.06 -0.39 12.30
CA GLY A 38 8.28 -0.14 13.09
C GLY A 38 9.57 -0.06 12.25
N ASP A 39 9.46 0.21 10.94
CA ASP A 39 10.61 0.39 10.06
C ASP A 39 11.26 1.76 10.34
N THR A 40 12.51 1.72 10.82
CA THR A 40 13.30 2.89 11.24
C THR A 40 14.37 3.29 10.23
N ARG A 41 14.38 2.70 9.03
CA ARG A 41 15.36 3.01 8.00
C ARG A 41 15.31 4.49 7.62
N LYS A 42 16.48 5.10 7.42
CA LYS A 42 16.61 6.46 6.92
C LYS A 42 16.35 6.47 5.41
N PHE A 43 15.64 7.47 4.90
CA PHE A 43 15.42 7.62 3.46
C PHE A 43 16.76 7.73 2.72
N SER A 44 16.89 6.97 1.63
CA SER A 44 18.05 6.95 0.73
C SER A 44 17.60 7.31 -0.70
N TYR A 45 18.53 7.80 -1.52
CA TYR A 45 18.29 8.09 -2.94
C TYR A 45 18.06 6.82 -3.76
N ASP A 46 18.72 5.72 -3.39
CA ASP A 46 18.51 4.39 -3.95
C ASP A 46 17.95 3.46 -2.87
N PRO A 47 16.61 3.45 -2.66
CA PRO A 47 16.01 2.74 -1.56
C PRO A 47 15.81 1.25 -1.88
N GLU A 48 16.65 0.40 -1.29
CA GLU A 48 16.42 -1.04 -1.30
C GLU A 48 15.10 -1.40 -0.62
N PRO A 49 14.22 -2.18 -1.26
CA PRO A 49 13.00 -2.64 -0.62
C PRO A 49 13.28 -3.74 0.39
N ILE A 50 12.47 -3.80 1.45
CA ILE A 50 12.40 -4.97 2.34
C ILE A 50 11.15 -5.78 2.03
N ASN A 51 11.14 -7.05 2.44
CA ASN A 51 9.90 -7.82 2.47
C ASN A 51 9.02 -7.30 3.60
N ALA A 52 7.76 -7.03 3.30
CA ALA A 52 6.73 -6.72 4.27
C ALA A 52 5.54 -7.66 4.05
N THR A 53 4.83 -7.95 5.15
CA THR A 53 3.65 -8.80 5.13
C THR A 53 2.49 -8.05 5.78
N LEU A 54 1.35 -7.99 5.11
CA LEU A 54 0.09 -7.58 5.74
C LEU A 54 -0.74 -8.82 6.11
N PRO A 55 -1.29 -8.89 7.33
CA PRO A 55 -2.07 -10.05 7.76
C PRO A 55 -3.43 -10.12 7.06
N PRO A 56 -4.04 -11.31 6.99
CA PRO A 56 -5.42 -11.46 6.54
C PRO A 56 -6.38 -10.61 7.39
N GLY A 57 -7.52 -10.22 6.81
CA GLY A 57 -8.48 -9.32 7.42
C GLY A 57 -8.13 -7.83 7.32
N THR A 58 -6.94 -7.49 6.80
CA THR A 58 -6.59 -6.08 6.54
C THR A 58 -7.50 -5.52 5.45
N GLU A 59 -8.21 -4.43 5.77
CA GLU A 59 -9.07 -3.72 4.83
C GLU A 59 -8.27 -2.62 4.12
N LEU A 60 -8.09 -2.78 2.81
CA LEU A 60 -7.37 -1.88 1.91
C LEU A 60 -8.35 -1.09 1.06
N ILE A 61 -8.16 0.23 1.01
CA ILE A 61 -8.89 1.15 0.14
C ILE A 61 -7.99 1.46 -1.06
N ILE A 62 -8.48 1.21 -2.27
CA ILE A 62 -7.78 1.63 -3.50
C ILE A 62 -7.67 3.15 -3.54
N ASP A 63 -6.46 3.68 -3.67
CA ASP A 63 -6.20 5.12 -3.70
C ASP A 63 -5.89 5.59 -5.13
N ARG A 64 -4.90 4.97 -5.79
CA ARG A 64 -4.41 5.37 -7.13
C ARG A 64 -3.86 4.17 -7.91
N TYR A 65 -4.03 4.22 -9.23
CA TYR A 65 -3.32 3.37 -10.19
C TYR A 65 -2.28 4.21 -10.94
N TYR A 66 -1.03 3.76 -10.97
CA TYR A 66 -0.02 4.26 -11.90
C TYR A 66 0.34 3.11 -12.83
N ILE A 67 -0.07 3.21 -14.09
CA ILE A 67 0.24 2.22 -15.13
C ILE A 67 0.73 3.01 -16.35
N LYS A 68 1.97 2.75 -16.79
CA LYS A 68 2.60 3.54 -17.87
C LYS A 68 3.23 2.64 -18.93
N HIS A 69 2.77 2.80 -20.17
CA HIS A 69 3.34 2.09 -21.31
C HIS A 69 4.82 2.46 -21.52
N GLY A 70 5.68 1.45 -21.73
CA GLY A 70 7.13 1.62 -21.91
C GLY A 70 7.91 1.98 -20.63
N MET A 71 7.23 2.08 -19.48
CA MET A 71 7.81 2.46 -18.19
C MET A 71 7.31 1.53 -17.07
N SER A 72 7.32 0.20 -17.32
CA SER A 72 6.78 -0.82 -16.40
C SER A 72 7.41 -0.77 -15.00
N GLY A 73 8.64 -0.26 -14.89
CA GLY A 73 9.30 0.01 -13.63
C GLY A 73 8.56 0.99 -12.71
N PHE A 74 7.51 1.68 -13.18
CA PHE A 74 6.67 2.59 -12.37
C PHE A 74 5.27 2.02 -12.07
N ASP A 75 4.94 0.85 -12.60
CA ASP A 75 3.61 0.28 -12.45
C ASP A 75 3.34 -0.09 -10.99
N SER A 76 2.35 0.58 -10.40
CA SER A 76 2.06 0.47 -8.97
C SER A 76 0.62 0.81 -8.64
N VAL A 77 0.15 0.24 -7.54
CA VAL A 77 -1.14 0.58 -6.93
C VAL A 77 -0.89 1.15 -5.55
N SER A 78 -1.53 2.27 -5.24
CA SER A 78 -1.51 2.87 -3.91
C SER A 78 -2.75 2.47 -3.12
N PHE A 79 -2.56 2.23 -1.83
CA PHE A 79 -3.60 1.83 -0.90
C PHE A 79 -3.62 2.74 0.33
N ARG A 80 -4.79 2.83 0.95
CA ARG A 80 -4.95 3.28 2.34
C ARG A 80 -5.46 2.13 3.18
N ILE A 81 -4.99 1.98 4.42
CA ILE A 81 -5.54 0.98 5.35
C ILE A 81 -6.72 1.61 6.10
N ALA A 82 -7.89 0.98 6.03
CA ALA A 82 -9.10 1.50 6.67
C ALA A 82 -8.96 1.48 8.19
N GLY A 83 -9.33 2.58 8.87
CA GLY A 83 -9.33 2.68 10.33
C GLY A 83 -7.94 2.75 10.99
N VAL A 84 -6.85 2.60 10.23
CA VAL A 84 -5.49 2.61 10.78
C VAL A 84 -4.79 3.93 10.47
N SER A 85 -4.15 4.51 11.50
CA SER A 85 -3.35 5.73 11.38
C SER A 85 -2.01 5.57 12.07
N ALA A 86 -0.98 6.18 11.50
CA ALA A 86 0.37 6.21 12.05
C ALA A 86 0.88 7.66 12.17
N VAL A 87 1.83 7.87 13.07
CA VAL A 87 2.50 9.15 13.25
C VAL A 87 3.82 9.10 12.48
N ALA A 88 3.93 9.87 11.40
CA ALA A 88 5.11 9.89 10.55
C ALA A 88 5.36 11.28 9.96
N LYS A 89 6.60 11.51 9.51
CA LYS A 89 6.90 12.57 8.54
C LYS A 89 6.57 12.03 7.17
N THR A 90 5.73 12.72 6.42
CA THR A 90 5.22 12.24 5.13
C THR A 90 5.77 12.98 3.93
N TYR A 91 6.44 14.11 4.17
CA TYR A 91 7.15 14.90 3.18
C TYR A 91 8.55 15.23 3.68
N ALA A 92 9.49 15.42 2.75
CA ALA A 92 10.88 15.77 3.05
C ALA A 92 11.00 17.02 3.94
N TRP A 93 10.12 18.00 3.71
CA TRP A 93 10.08 19.29 4.41
C TRP A 93 9.24 19.27 5.69
N ASP A 94 8.67 18.12 6.09
CA ASP A 94 7.93 18.03 7.35
C ASP A 94 8.87 18.24 8.54
N THR A 95 8.73 19.38 9.21
CA THR A 95 9.48 19.69 10.44
C THR A 95 8.96 18.90 11.64
N LYS A 96 7.66 18.55 11.63
CA LYS A 96 6.98 17.79 12.69
C LYS A 96 6.31 16.54 12.13
N THR A 97 6.20 15.50 12.96
CA THR A 97 5.39 14.33 12.64
C THR A 97 3.91 14.67 12.76
N SER A 98 3.06 14.01 11.98
CA SER A 98 1.61 14.15 12.07
C SER A 98 0.93 12.78 12.05
N ARG A 99 -0.18 12.64 12.77
CA ARG A 99 -1.02 11.44 12.72
C ARG A 99 -1.83 11.47 11.43
N ARG A 100 -1.63 10.47 10.57
CA ARG A 100 -2.32 10.36 9.27
C ARG A 100 -2.77 8.92 9.04
N GLN A 101 -3.79 8.75 8.20
CA GLN A 101 -4.21 7.44 7.74
C GLN A 101 -3.03 6.72 7.09
N VAL A 102 -2.86 5.44 7.40
CA VAL A 102 -1.78 4.63 6.82
C VAL A 102 -2.01 4.49 5.32
N ARG A 103 -1.02 4.92 4.56
CA ARG A 103 -0.93 4.79 3.10
C ARG A 103 0.40 4.19 2.68
N PHE A 104 0.37 3.52 1.55
CA PHE A 104 1.55 2.98 0.87
C PHE A 104 1.23 2.67 -0.58
N TRP A 105 2.25 2.31 -1.36
CA TRP A 105 2.10 1.72 -2.67
C TRP A 105 2.89 0.42 -2.75
N ALA A 106 2.46 -0.46 -3.64
CA ALA A 106 3.17 -1.68 -4.00
C ALA A 106 3.27 -1.79 -5.54
N LYS A 107 4.27 -2.52 -6.02
CA LYS A 107 4.43 -2.79 -7.47
C LYS A 107 3.25 -3.61 -7.98
N LEU A 108 2.89 -3.40 -9.23
CA LEU A 108 1.80 -4.16 -9.86
C LEU A 108 2.05 -5.67 -9.82
N GLU A 109 3.31 -6.10 -9.93
CA GLU A 109 3.70 -7.51 -9.82
C GLU A 109 3.31 -8.11 -8.46
N ASP A 110 3.60 -7.43 -7.35
CA ASP A 110 3.23 -7.85 -6.00
C ASP A 110 1.71 -7.80 -5.82
N VAL A 111 1.06 -6.75 -6.33
CA VAL A 111 -0.41 -6.57 -6.22
C VAL A 111 -1.16 -7.70 -6.92
N ASN A 112 -0.67 -8.20 -8.05
CA ASN A 112 -1.29 -9.30 -8.78
C ASN A 112 -1.20 -10.66 -8.05
N THR A 113 -0.43 -10.76 -6.96
CA THR A 113 -0.37 -11.97 -6.12
C THR A 113 -1.42 -12.00 -5.01
N MET A 114 -2.08 -10.87 -4.75
CA MET A 114 -3.04 -10.73 -3.67
C MET A 114 -4.22 -11.70 -3.82
N ARG A 115 -4.80 -12.09 -2.68
CA ARG A 115 -6.13 -12.72 -2.62
C ARG A 115 -7.02 -11.84 -1.77
N VAL A 116 -8.07 -11.33 -2.39
CA VAL A 116 -8.95 -10.31 -1.81
C VAL A 116 -10.40 -10.60 -2.10
N GLU A 117 -11.27 -10.10 -1.24
CA GLU A 117 -12.70 -9.96 -1.48
C GLU A 117 -13.11 -8.48 -1.38
N LEU A 118 -14.24 -8.12 -1.99
CA LEU A 118 -14.86 -6.82 -1.76
C LEU A 118 -15.28 -6.73 -0.29
N ALA A 119 -14.92 -5.63 0.38
CA ALA A 119 -15.40 -5.40 1.73
C ALA A 119 -16.93 -5.27 1.71
N LYS A 120 -17.60 -5.93 2.67
CA LYS A 120 -19.05 -5.78 2.84
C LYS A 120 -19.37 -4.31 3.10
N GLN A 121 -20.42 -3.79 2.45
CA GLN A 121 -20.92 -2.47 2.79
C GLN A 121 -21.32 -2.50 4.27
N LYS A 122 -20.79 -1.56 5.06
CA LYS A 122 -21.35 -1.32 6.39
C LYS A 122 -22.69 -0.65 6.15
N GLU A 123 -23.78 -1.37 6.45
CA GLU A 123 -25.09 -0.74 6.59
C GLU A 123 -24.95 0.40 7.60
N ALA A 124 -25.39 1.59 7.19
CA ALA A 124 -25.28 2.82 7.95
C ALA A 124 -26.27 2.85 9.11
#